data_AF-A0ABD0R347-F1
#
_entry.id   AF-A0ABD0R347-F1
#
_cell.length_a   1.000
_cell.length_b   1.000
_cell.length_c   1.000
_cell.angle_alpha   90.00
_cell.angle_beta   90.00
_cell.angle_gamma   90.00
#
_symmetry.space_group_name_H-M   'P 1'
#
loop_
_entity.id
_entity.type
_entity.pdbx_description
1 polymer ?
#
loop_
_entity_poly.entity_id
_entity_poly.type
_entity_poly.pdbx_seq_one_letter_code
_entity_poly.pdbx_strand_id
1 'polypeptide(L)' 'INLQRRMRVTGVITQGAKRIGSPEYVKSYKVAYSDDGKTWRTYKVKGTDEDI' A
#
# COMPACT_ATOMS: atom_id res chain seq x y z
N ILE A 1 -8.84 -0.84 -0.23
CA ILE A 1 -9.79 -0.22 -1.18
C ILE A 1 -10.58 -1.33 -1.86
N ASN A 2 -11.91 -1.21 -1.97
CA ASN A 2 -12.72 -2.15 -2.74
C ASN A 2 -12.88 -1.63 -4.17
N LEU A 3 -12.33 -2.36 -5.15
CA LEU A 3 -12.37 -1.98 -6.56
C LEU A 3 -13.62 -2.47 -7.31
N GLN A 4 -14.58 -3.11 -6.61
CA GLN A 4 -15.85 -3.66 -7.11
C GLN A 4 -15.72 -4.78 -8.16
N ARG A 5 -14.55 -4.96 -8.77
CA ARG A 5 -14.21 -6.05 -9.67
C ARG A 5 -12.72 -6.37 -9.52
N ARG A 6 -12.30 -7.54 -9.99
CA ARG A 6 -10.88 -7.92 -10.02
C ARG A 6 -10.12 -7.04 -11.01
N MET A 7 -9.03 -6.42 -10.55
CA MET A 7 -8.24 -5.46 -11.32
C MET A 7 -6.74 -5.75 -11.18
N ARG A 8 -5.97 -5.48 -12.24
CA ARG A 8 -4.50 -5.47 -12.16
C ARG A 8 -4.03 -4.08 -11.73
N VAL A 9 -3.53 -3.96 -10.50
CA VAL A 9 -2.92 -2.73 -9.99
C VAL A 9 -1.43 -2.74 -10.32
N THR A 10 -0.94 -1.73 -11.02
CA THR A 10 0.46 -1.65 -11.48
C THR A 10 1.32 -0.68 -10.67
N GLY A 11 0.72 0.17 -9.84
CA GLY A 11 1.43 1.14 -9.03
C GLY A 11 0.55 1.83 -8.00
N VAL A 12 1.20 2.42 -7.01
CA VAL A 12 0.57 3.25 -5.96
C VAL A 12 1.37 4.55 -5.89
N ILE A 13 0.66 5.69 -5.94
CA ILE A 13 1.26 7.02 -5.76
C ILE A 13 0.83 7.52 -4.39
N THR A 14 1.78 7.89 -3.54
CA THR A 14 1.53 8.49 -2.23
C THR A 14 1.81 9.98 -2.25
N GLN A 15 1.06 10.74 -1.47
CA GLN A 15 1.27 12.17 -1.25
C GLN A 15 1.27 12.46 0.24
N GLY A 16 1.97 13.52 0.63
CA GLY A 16 1.93 14.07 1.99
C GLY A 16 0.99 15.26 2.09
N ALA A 17 0.81 15.76 3.31
CA ALA A 17 0.12 17.00 3.60
C ALA A 17 1.05 17.94 4.38
N LYS A 18 0.64 19.19 4.55
CA LYS A 18 1.32 20.14 5.44
C LYS A 18 0.28 20.80 6.34
N ARG A 19 0.53 20.81 7.64
CA ARG A 19 -0.26 21.59 8.61
C ARG A 19 0.66 22.57 9.30
N ILE A 20 0.28 23.85 9.30
CA ILE A 20 0.92 24.96 10.04
C ILE A 20 2.43 24.76 10.21
N GLY A 21 3.19 24.96 9.12
CA GLY A 21 4.66 24.88 9.15
C GLY A 21 5.27 23.49 9.05
N SER A 22 4.56 22.43 9.46
CA SER A 22 5.11 21.06 9.54
C SER A 22 4.61 20.17 8.40
N PRO A 23 5.50 19.62 7.55
CA PRO A 23 5.13 18.62 6.55
C PRO A 23 4.90 17.26 7.21
N GLU A 24 3.85 16.57 6.78
CA GLU A 24 3.46 15.24 7.22
C GLU A 24 3.39 14.30 6.01
N TYR A 25 4.15 13.22 6.05
CA TYR A 25 4.20 12.23 4.96
C TYR A 25 4.55 10.85 5.50
N VAL A 26 4.15 9.82 4.75
CA VAL A 26 4.45 8.42 5.07
C VAL A 26 5.87 8.09 4.60
N LYS A 27 6.70 7.53 5.50
CA LYS A 27 8.08 7.12 5.18
C LYS A 27 8.18 5.69 4.66
N SER A 28 7.36 4.78 5.18
CA SER A 28 7.34 3.37 4.80
C SER A 28 5.92 2.82 4.87
N TYR A 29 5.59 1.86 4.01
CA TYR A 29 4.30 1.20 3.98
C TYR A 29 4.43 -0.23 3.44
N LYS A 30 3.49 -1.10 3.82
CA LYS A 30 3.27 -2.43 3.22
C LYS A 30 1.91 -2.41 2.52
N VAL A 31 1.77 -3.16 1.43
CA VAL A 31 0.49 -3.29 0.69
C VAL A 31 -0.03 -4.70 0.87
N ALA A 32 -1.30 -4.85 1.21
CA ALA A 32 -1.99 -6.13 1.19
C ALA A 32 -3.14 -6.11 0.18
N TYR A 33 -3.43 -7.26 -0.40
CA TYR A 33 -4.51 -7.44 -1.37
C TYR A 33 -5.35 -8.68 -1.05
N SER A 34 -6.59 -8.67 -1.53
CA SER A 34 -7.56 -9.74 -1.35
C SER A 34 -8.55 -9.75 -2.52
N ASP A 35 -8.99 -10.95 -2.90
CA ASP A 35 -10.05 -11.16 -3.90
C ASP A 35 -11.44 -11.33 -3.24
N ASP A 36 -11.51 -11.56 -1.92
CA ASP A 36 -12.75 -11.85 -1.18
C ASP A 36 -13.04 -10.87 -0.02
N GLY A 37 -12.11 -9.95 0.26
CA GLY A 37 -12.18 -8.99 1.36
C GLY A 37 -11.96 -9.60 2.76
N LYS A 38 -11.77 -10.92 2.88
CA LYS A 38 -11.62 -11.65 4.14
C LYS A 38 -10.20 -12.15 4.35
N THR A 39 -9.61 -12.77 3.33
CA THR A 39 -8.24 -13.29 3.38
C THR A 39 -7.31 -12.37 2.61
N TRP A 40 -6.30 -11.85 3.32
CA TRP A 40 -5.38 -10.86 2.79
C TRP A 40 -3.97 -11.43 2.65
N ARG A 41 -3.30 -11.05 1.56
CA ARG A 41 -1.89 -11.40 1.32
C ARG A 41 -1.09 -10.11 1.22
N THR A 42 -0.02 -10.01 2.00
CA THR A 42 0.92 -8.89 1.89
C THR A 42 1.75 -9.06 0.63
N TYR A 43 1.80 -8.02 -0.20
CA TYR A 43 2.68 -7.96 -1.35
C TYR A 43 4.13 -7.91 -0.88
N LYS A 44 4.93 -8.86 -1.36
CA LYS A 44 6.37 -8.93 -1.13
C LYS A 44 7.09 -8.68 -2.45
N VAL A 45 8.11 -7.84 -2.43
CA VAL A 45 8.99 -7.65 -3.59
C VAL A 45 9.83 -8.91 -3.75
N LYS A 46 9.96 -9.43 -4.97
CA LYS A 46 10.83 -10.59 -5.23
C LYS A 46 12.27 -10.23 -4.87
N GLY A 47 12.89 -11.01 -3.98
CA GLY A 47 14.30 -10.86 -3.60
C GLY A 47 14.57 -10.05 -2.33
N THR A 48 13.54 -9.57 -1.63
CA THR A 48 13.68 -8.96 -0.29
C THR A 48 12.94 -9.82 0.73
N ASP A 49 13.66 -10.77 1.34
CA ASP A 49 13.21 -11.45 2.56
C ASP A 49 13.63 -10.63 3.78
N GLU A 50 13.23 -9.37 3.83
CA GLU A 50 13.44 -8.53 5.00
C GLU A 50 12.09 -8.07 5.52
N ASP A 51 11.64 -8.72 6.60
CA ASP A 51 10.66 -8.13 7.50
C ASP A 51 11.35 -6.96 8.22
N ILE A 52 11.34 -5.79 7.58
CA ILE A 52 11.53 -4.51 8.26
C ILE A 52 10.38 -4.30 9.24
#